data_AF-A0A7W1BIS5-F1
#
_entry.id   AF-A0A7W1BIS5-F1
#
_cell.length_a   1.000
_cell.length_b   1.000
_cell.length_c   1.000
_cell.angle_alpha   90.00
_cell.angle_beta   90.00
_cell.angle_gamma   90.00
#
_symmetry.space_group_name_H-M   'P 1'
#
loop_
_entity.id
_entity.type
_entity.pdbx_description
1 polymer ?
#
loop_
_entity_poly.entity_id
_entity_poly.type
_entity_poly.pdbx_seq_one_letter_code
_entity_poly.pdbx_strand_id
1 'polypeptide(L)'
;MSIYIHAFRGLFLAAFSAAFVGRELSAQPGADRAISIKAGESCPPGTTEIRPRSCMGPQEAAPSILDYRPRSTLVVPAHVVKKARYPAIDFHGHPRGMLDSTESLSRLGADLDSLNVRVMIAANNISGDALKRTLATINASPSMKDRVRAFTGISFQNVGP
;
A
#
# COMPACT_ATOMS: atom_id res chain seq x y z
N MET A 1 49.14 77.24 24.52
CA MET A 1 49.60 77.47 25.90
C MET A 1 48.96 76.39 26.76
N SER A 2 49.70 75.31 27.02
CA SER A 2 50.29 74.96 28.33
C SER A 2 49.30 74.12 29.17
N ILE A 3 49.54 72.81 29.36
CA ILE A 3 50.12 72.19 30.59
C ILE A 3 49.05 72.13 31.71
N TYR A 4 48.69 71.05 32.43
CA TYR A 4 49.30 69.77 32.81
C TYR A 4 48.23 68.88 33.53
N ILE A 5 48.39 67.55 33.39
CA ILE A 5 48.40 66.49 34.44
C ILE A 5 47.24 66.31 35.46
N HIS A 6 46.73 65.07 35.53
CA HIS A 6 46.68 64.14 36.69
C HIS A 6 45.74 62.97 36.31
N ALA A 7 46.24 61.83 35.83
CA ALA A 7 46.61 60.67 36.64
C ALA A 7 45.56 60.28 37.70
N PHE A 8 44.66 59.34 37.36
CA PHE A 8 44.07 58.44 38.35
C PHE A 8 43.90 57.05 37.75
N ARG A 9 44.73 56.13 38.23
CA ARG A 9 44.62 54.69 38.01
C ARG A 9 43.45 54.18 38.84
N GLY A 10 42.41 53.68 38.19
CA GLY A 10 41.32 52.93 38.83
C GLY A 10 41.21 51.57 38.17
N LEU A 11 41.83 50.56 38.80
CA LEU A 11 41.70 49.16 38.42
C LEU A 11 40.29 48.69 38.83
N PHE A 12 39.34 48.70 37.90
CA PHE A 12 38.04 48.04 38.10
C PHE A 12 38.12 46.61 37.59
N LEU A 13 38.26 45.68 38.53
CA LEU A 13 38.08 44.25 38.32
C LEU A 13 36.57 44.00 38.16
N ALA A 14 36.08 43.96 36.92
CA ALA A 14 34.70 43.56 36.66
C ALA A 14 34.61 42.02 36.71
N ALA A 15 34.07 41.50 37.81
CA ALA A 15 33.68 40.09 37.91
C ALA A 15 32.57 39.79 36.90
N PHE A 16 32.88 39.01 35.86
CA PHE A 16 31.90 38.48 34.93
C PHE A 16 31.13 37.35 35.62
N SER A 17 30.07 37.68 36.36
CA SER A 17 29.07 36.70 36.75
C SER A 17 28.25 36.32 35.52
N ALA A 18 28.63 35.23 34.85
CA ALA A 18 27.81 34.63 33.82
C ALA A 18 26.55 34.04 34.47
N ALA A 19 25.48 34.82 34.52
CA ALA A 19 24.15 34.30 34.75
C ALA A 19 23.76 33.47 33.53
N PHE A 20 23.98 32.15 33.60
CA PHE A 20 23.31 31.21 32.71
C PHE A 20 21.82 31.27 33.04
N VAL A 21 21.09 32.14 32.34
CA VAL A 21 19.63 32.04 32.24
C VAL A 21 19.38 30.72 31.52
N GLY A 22 18.99 29.71 32.28
CA GLY A 22 18.49 28.45 31.75
C GLY A 22 17.39 28.78 30.76
N ARG A 23 17.65 28.54 29.48
CA ARG A 23 16.66 28.66 28.43
C ARG A 23 15.63 27.57 28.74
N GLU A 24 14.45 27.94 29.22
CA GLU A 24 13.35 27.00 29.38
C GLU A 24 13.13 26.35 28.00
N LEU A 25 13.45 25.05 27.93
CA LEU A 25 13.04 24.21 26.82
C LEU A 25 11.52 24.23 26.84
N SER A 26 10.93 25.00 25.92
CA SER A 26 9.48 25.03 25.70
C SER A 26 8.98 23.59 25.64
N ALA A 27 8.19 23.18 26.64
CA ALA A 27 7.59 21.85 26.69
C ALA A 27 6.87 21.58 25.37
N GLN A 28 7.08 20.39 24.81
CA GLN A 28 6.37 20.01 23.59
C GLN A 28 4.85 20.07 23.85
N PRO A 29 4.04 20.62 22.93
CA PRO A 29 2.59 20.64 23.09
C PRO A 29 2.07 19.23 23.40
N GLY A 30 1.41 19.07 24.55
CA GLY A 30 0.83 17.79 24.97
C GLY A 30 1.65 16.99 26.00
N ALA A 31 2.82 17.45 26.44
CA ALA A 31 3.59 16.79 27.50
C ALA A 31 2.76 16.58 28.79
N ASP A 32 1.90 17.54 29.13
CA ASP A 32 1.04 17.51 30.32
C ASP A 32 -0.12 16.51 30.24
N ARG A 33 -0.39 15.94 29.05
CA ARG A 33 -1.46 14.94 28.83
C ARG A 33 -0.92 13.50 28.82
N ALA A 34 0.39 13.33 28.94
CA ALA A 34 1.02 12.02 28.90
C ALA A 34 0.89 11.32 30.26
N ILE A 35 0.42 10.07 30.24
CA ILE A 35 0.31 9.21 31.43
C ILE A 35 1.59 8.38 31.53
N SER A 36 2.28 8.44 32.68
CA SER A 36 3.44 7.58 32.94
C SER A 36 3.03 6.19 33.41
N ILE A 37 3.66 5.15 32.87
CA ILE A 37 3.47 3.75 33.28
C ILE A 37 4.80 3.12 33.73
N LYS A 38 4.77 2.01 34.47
CA LYS A 38 6.00 1.28 34.81
C LYS A 38 6.45 0.38 33.67
N ALA A 39 7.69 -0.10 33.74
CA ALA A 39 8.19 -1.08 32.79
C ALA A 39 7.34 -2.36 32.87
N GLY A 40 6.84 -2.82 31.71
CA GLY A 40 5.99 -4.02 31.61
C GLY A 40 4.50 -3.80 31.89
N GLU A 41 4.08 -2.59 32.27
CA GLU A 41 2.66 -2.24 32.36
C GLU A 41 2.10 -1.90 30.96
N SER A 42 0.81 -2.16 30.74
CA SER A 42 0.12 -1.75 29.51
C SER A 42 -0.50 -0.37 29.67
N CYS A 43 -0.63 0.36 28.56
CA CYS A 43 -1.31 1.65 28.57
C CYS A 43 -2.79 1.51 28.96
N PRO A 44 -3.37 2.49 29.70
CA PRO A 44 -4.80 2.51 30.00
C PRO A 44 -5.67 2.47 28.74
N PRO A 45 -6.90 1.91 28.81
CA PRO A 45 -7.83 1.89 27.69
C PRO A 45 -8.02 3.27 27.05
N GLY A 46 -8.01 3.34 25.72
CA GLY A 46 -8.11 4.59 24.97
C GLY A 46 -6.80 5.37 24.82
N THR A 47 -5.67 4.82 25.27
CA THR A 47 -4.33 5.40 25.08
C THR A 47 -3.36 4.39 24.47
N THR A 48 -2.30 4.90 23.84
CA THR A 48 -1.20 4.08 23.31
C THR A 48 0.14 4.64 23.75
N GLU A 49 1.16 3.78 23.80
CA GLU A 49 2.51 4.20 24.14
C GLU A 49 3.09 5.03 23.00
N ILE A 50 3.26 6.33 23.22
CA ILE A 50 3.88 7.24 22.24
C ILE A 50 5.41 7.26 22.39
N ARG A 51 5.90 6.95 23.59
CA ARG A 51 7.31 6.83 23.97
C ARG A 51 7.43 5.85 25.12
N PRO A 52 8.60 5.21 25.35
CA PRO A 52 8.79 4.29 26.46
C PRO A 52 8.28 4.85 27.78
N ARG A 53 7.33 4.15 28.39
CA ARG A 53 6.65 4.49 29.64
C ARG A 53 5.76 5.73 29.61
N SER A 54 5.31 6.15 28.43
CA SER A 54 4.50 7.36 28.23
C SER A 54 3.33 7.07 27.28
N CYS A 55 2.13 7.05 27.84
CA CYS A 55 0.89 6.78 27.14
C CYS A 55 0.15 8.08 26.84
N MET A 56 -0.48 8.17 25.68
CA MET A 56 -1.33 9.30 25.32
C MET A 56 -2.53 8.82 24.51
N GLY A 57 -3.69 9.44 24.74
CA GLY A 57 -4.87 9.25 23.89
C GLY A 57 -4.79 10.09 22.62
N PRO A 58 -5.61 9.80 21.60
CA PRO A 58 -5.70 10.62 20.40
C PRO A 58 -6.15 12.05 20.75
N GLN A 59 -5.57 13.05 20.08
CA GLN A 59 -5.94 14.46 20.28
C GLN A 59 -7.27 14.80 19.60
N GLU A 60 -7.64 14.03 18.58
CA GLU A 60 -8.83 14.20 17.76
C GLU A 60 -9.72 12.96 17.86
N ALA A 61 -11.01 13.12 17.54
CA ALA A 61 -11.91 11.99 17.44
C ALA A 61 -11.42 11.00 16.36
N ALA A 62 -11.66 9.71 16.60
CA ALA A 62 -11.33 8.68 15.62
C ALA A 62 -12.07 8.98 14.29
N PRO A 63 -11.36 9.03 13.16
CA PRO A 63 -12.01 9.27 11.87
C PRO A 63 -12.96 8.12 11.55
N SER A 64 -14.14 8.43 11.01
CA SER A 64 -15.04 7.40 10.49
C SER A 64 -14.52 6.89 9.14
N ILE A 65 -14.66 5.59 8.89
CA ILE A 65 -14.44 5.03 7.55
C ILE A 65 -15.35 5.69 6.50
N LEU A 66 -16.52 6.18 6.92
CA LEU A 66 -17.46 6.89 6.06
C LEU A 66 -16.93 8.26 5.61
N ASP A 67 -16.04 8.87 6.38
CA ASP A 67 -15.46 10.19 6.09
C ASP A 67 -14.15 10.08 5.28
N TYR A 68 -13.59 8.87 5.18
CA TYR A 68 -12.36 8.64 4.43
C TYR A 68 -12.57 8.83 2.93
N ARG A 69 -12.02 9.92 2.39
CA ARG A 69 -12.03 10.26 0.95
C ARG A 69 -10.61 10.52 0.46
N PRO A 70 -9.77 9.47 0.30
CA PRO A 70 -8.40 9.65 -0.13
C PRO A 70 -8.37 10.30 -1.51
N ARG A 71 -7.51 11.30 -1.67
CA ARG A 71 -7.19 11.91 -2.96
C ARG A 71 -5.74 11.60 -3.29
N SER A 72 -5.45 11.34 -4.56
CA SER A 72 -4.08 11.20 -5.03
C SER A 72 -3.32 12.51 -4.76
N THR A 73 -2.21 12.43 -4.03
CA THR A 73 -1.31 13.57 -3.79
C THR A 73 -0.25 13.71 -4.87
N LEU A 74 -0.17 12.76 -5.81
CA LEU A 74 0.79 12.79 -6.92
C LEU A 74 0.33 13.79 -8.00
N VAL A 75 0.93 14.97 -8.00
CA VAL A 75 0.70 16.01 -9.02
C VAL A 75 1.80 15.91 -10.09
N VAL A 76 1.52 15.13 -11.14
CA VAL A 76 2.39 15.01 -12.33
C VAL A 76 1.53 14.99 -13.60
N PRO A 77 2.06 15.37 -14.77
CA PRO A 77 1.35 15.18 -16.03
C PRO A 77 0.96 13.71 -16.20
N ALA A 78 -0.31 13.46 -16.55
CA ALA A 78 -0.79 12.10 -16.78
C ALA A 78 -0.15 11.51 -18.04
N HIS A 79 0.36 10.28 -17.93
CA HIS A 79 0.82 9.49 -19.07
C HIS A 79 -0.04 8.23 -19.21
N VAL A 80 -1.12 8.33 -19.99
CA VAL A 80 -2.08 7.24 -20.16
C VAL A 80 -1.55 6.23 -21.19
N VAL A 81 -1.17 5.04 -20.72
CA VAL A 81 -0.78 3.92 -21.58
C VAL A 81 -2.03 3.08 -21.88
N LYS A 82 -2.59 3.24 -23.09
CA LYS A 82 -3.84 2.55 -23.50
C LYS A 82 -3.67 1.05 -23.76
N LYS A 83 -2.44 0.60 -24.04
CA LYS A 83 -2.12 -0.78 -24.40
C LYS A 83 -0.72 -1.12 -23.90
N ALA A 84 -0.57 -2.26 -23.22
CA ALA A 84 0.75 -2.70 -22.77
C ALA A 84 1.64 -3.05 -23.97
N ARG A 85 2.94 -2.76 -23.87
CA ARG A 85 3.94 -3.07 -24.92
C ARG A 85 3.93 -4.55 -25.30
N TYR A 86 3.77 -5.43 -24.30
CA TYR A 86 3.64 -6.86 -24.48
C TYR A 86 2.22 -7.27 -24.07
N PRO A 87 1.53 -8.12 -24.86
CA PRO A 87 0.24 -8.64 -24.46
C PRO A 87 0.30 -9.45 -23.17
N ALA A 88 -0.73 -9.35 -22.34
CA ALA A 88 -0.83 -10.08 -21.10
C ALA A 88 -1.23 -11.55 -21.34
N ILE A 89 -0.94 -12.39 -20.34
CA ILE A 89 -1.51 -13.73 -20.21
C ILE A 89 -2.46 -13.67 -19.00
N ASP A 90 -3.74 -13.94 -19.22
CA ASP A 90 -4.66 -14.20 -18.12
C ASP A 90 -4.46 -15.64 -17.64
N PHE A 91 -3.76 -15.79 -16.52
CA PHE A 91 -3.45 -17.10 -15.96
C PHE A 91 -4.63 -17.75 -15.21
N HIS A 92 -5.71 -17.00 -14.95
CA HIS A 92 -6.82 -17.49 -14.14
C HIS A 92 -8.17 -16.89 -14.61
N GLY A 93 -8.55 -17.21 -15.85
CA GLY A 93 -9.81 -16.73 -16.44
C GLY A 93 -10.98 -17.68 -16.16
N HIS A 94 -12.18 -17.14 -15.98
CA HIS A 94 -13.42 -17.92 -15.91
C HIS A 94 -14.38 -17.51 -17.05
N PRO A 95 -14.12 -17.90 -18.32
CA PRO A 95 -14.90 -17.48 -19.48
C PRO A 95 -16.22 -18.26 -19.60
N ARG A 96 -16.99 -18.38 -18.51
CA ARG A 96 -18.19 -19.22 -18.35
C ARG A 96 -19.06 -19.28 -19.62
N GLY A 97 -19.31 -20.49 -20.14
CA GLY A 97 -20.14 -20.72 -21.33
C GLY A 97 -19.52 -20.30 -22.67
N MET A 98 -18.33 -19.66 -22.67
CA MET A 98 -17.67 -19.22 -23.89
C MET A 98 -16.74 -20.27 -24.51
N LEU A 99 -16.59 -21.42 -23.84
CA LEU A 99 -15.76 -22.54 -24.31
C LEU A 99 -16.56 -23.64 -25.02
N ASP A 100 -17.90 -23.49 -25.08
CA ASP A 100 -18.81 -24.54 -25.52
C ASP A 100 -18.95 -24.60 -27.04
N SER A 101 -18.59 -23.53 -27.76
CA SER A 101 -18.64 -23.47 -29.23
C SER A 101 -17.54 -22.58 -29.82
N THR A 102 -17.23 -22.77 -31.11
CA THR A 102 -16.28 -21.94 -31.86
C THR A 102 -16.76 -20.49 -32.01
N GLU A 103 -18.06 -20.28 -32.09
CA GLU A 103 -18.70 -18.96 -32.13
C GLU A 103 -18.50 -18.21 -30.81
N SER A 104 -18.79 -18.86 -29.66
CA SER A 104 -18.56 -18.22 -28.36
C SER A 104 -17.08 -17.96 -28.09
N LEU A 105 -16.19 -18.85 -28.55
CA LEU A 105 -14.75 -18.63 -28.50
C LEU A 105 -14.31 -17.40 -29.32
N SER A 106 -14.95 -17.14 -30.46
CA SER A 106 -14.65 -15.96 -31.28
C SER A 106 -15.00 -14.66 -30.55
N ARG A 107 -16.11 -14.64 -29.80
CA ARG A 107 -16.47 -13.52 -28.92
C ARG A 107 -15.46 -13.34 -27.79
N LEU A 108 -15.04 -14.44 -27.15
CA LEU A 108 -13.98 -14.41 -26.14
C LEU A 108 -12.69 -13.81 -26.72
N GLY A 109 -12.34 -14.17 -27.96
CA GLY A 109 -11.18 -13.60 -28.66
C GLY A 109 -11.24 -12.08 -28.77
N ALA A 110 -12.40 -11.53 -29.15
CA ALA A 110 -12.61 -10.09 -29.23
C ALA A 110 -12.48 -9.40 -27.86
N ASP A 111 -13.02 -10.01 -26.80
CA ASP A 111 -12.89 -9.50 -25.44
C ASP A 111 -11.42 -9.48 -25.00
N LEU A 112 -10.69 -10.58 -25.24
CA LEU A 112 -9.25 -10.67 -24.93
C LEU A 112 -8.44 -9.61 -25.69
N ASP A 113 -8.73 -9.39 -26.97
CA ASP A 113 -8.06 -8.38 -27.78
C ASP A 113 -8.31 -6.96 -27.27
N SER A 114 -9.54 -6.67 -26.80
CA SER A 114 -9.90 -5.37 -26.21
C SER A 114 -9.11 -5.07 -24.93
N LEU A 115 -8.71 -6.12 -24.19
CA LEU A 115 -7.95 -6.04 -22.95
C LEU A 115 -6.43 -6.21 -23.17
N ASN A 116 -5.97 -6.35 -24.41
CA ASN A 116 -4.59 -6.67 -24.74
C ASN A 116 -4.09 -7.98 -24.09
N VAL A 117 -4.98 -8.97 -23.96
CA VAL A 117 -4.66 -10.32 -23.46
C VAL A 117 -4.46 -11.25 -24.64
N ARG A 118 -3.27 -11.86 -24.74
CA ARG A 118 -2.95 -12.80 -25.83
C ARG A 118 -3.36 -14.23 -25.52
N VAL A 119 -3.24 -14.68 -24.27
CA VAL A 119 -3.61 -16.05 -23.90
C VAL A 119 -4.42 -16.01 -22.62
N MET A 120 -5.47 -16.83 -22.56
CA MET A 120 -6.21 -17.10 -21.34
C MET A 120 -6.04 -18.56 -20.95
N ILE A 121 -5.82 -18.81 -19.66
CA ILE A 121 -5.93 -20.14 -19.06
C ILE A 121 -7.26 -20.20 -18.33
N ALA A 122 -8.19 -21.00 -18.87
CA ALA A 122 -9.50 -21.22 -18.30
C ALA A 122 -9.40 -22.07 -17.03
N ALA A 123 -9.84 -21.50 -15.90
CA ALA A 123 -9.78 -22.08 -14.57
C ALA A 123 -11.14 -22.63 -14.09
N ASN A 124 -11.99 -23.08 -15.01
CA ASN A 124 -13.37 -23.53 -14.73
C ASN A 124 -13.46 -24.89 -14.00
N ASN A 125 -12.35 -25.45 -13.50
CA ASN A 125 -12.27 -26.76 -12.82
C ASN A 125 -12.88 -27.92 -13.66
N ILE A 126 -12.69 -27.89 -14.99
CA ILE A 126 -13.28 -28.86 -15.92
C ILE A 126 -12.48 -30.18 -15.84
N SER A 127 -13.14 -31.33 -15.88
CA SER A 127 -12.48 -32.64 -15.87
C SER A 127 -13.22 -33.66 -16.75
N GLY A 128 -12.65 -34.85 -16.92
CA GLY A 128 -13.30 -35.97 -17.61
C GLY A 128 -13.72 -35.67 -19.06
N ASP A 129 -14.90 -36.13 -19.45
CA ASP A 129 -15.39 -35.94 -20.82
C ASP A 129 -15.75 -34.48 -21.13
N ALA A 130 -16.08 -33.67 -20.12
CA ALA A 130 -16.28 -32.24 -20.31
C ALA A 130 -14.97 -31.55 -20.74
N LEU A 131 -13.83 -31.96 -20.18
CA LEU A 131 -12.52 -31.46 -20.58
C LEU A 131 -12.20 -31.86 -22.02
N LYS A 132 -12.41 -33.13 -22.40
CA LYS A 132 -12.19 -33.60 -23.78
C LYS A 132 -12.99 -32.80 -24.79
N ARG A 133 -14.29 -32.58 -24.52
CA ARG A 133 -15.15 -31.75 -25.38
C ARG A 133 -14.64 -30.32 -25.48
N THR A 134 -14.28 -29.71 -24.35
CA THR A 134 -13.74 -28.34 -24.30
C THR A 134 -12.46 -28.21 -25.13
N LEU A 135 -11.51 -29.14 -24.98
CA LEU A 135 -10.27 -29.14 -25.75
C LEU A 135 -10.51 -29.36 -27.24
N ALA A 136 -11.46 -30.24 -27.60
CA ALA A 136 -11.86 -30.44 -28.99
C ALA A 136 -12.44 -29.15 -29.59
N THR A 137 -13.32 -28.45 -28.88
CA THR A 137 -13.88 -27.16 -29.30
C THR A 137 -12.80 -26.08 -29.47
N ILE A 138 -11.86 -25.97 -28.53
CA ILE A 138 -10.73 -25.04 -28.62
C ILE A 138 -9.87 -25.36 -29.85
N ASN A 139 -9.51 -26.63 -30.04
CA ASN A 139 -8.66 -27.05 -31.17
C ASN A 139 -9.35 -26.89 -32.52
N ALA A 140 -10.68 -27.01 -32.57
CA ALA A 140 -11.48 -26.79 -33.78
C ALA A 140 -11.59 -25.31 -34.17
N SER A 141 -11.27 -24.36 -33.27
CA SER A 141 -11.30 -22.93 -33.56
C SER A 141 -9.98 -22.44 -34.18
N PRO A 142 -9.96 -22.02 -35.46
CA PRO A 142 -8.73 -21.56 -36.11
C PRO A 142 -8.13 -20.31 -35.47
N SER A 143 -8.97 -19.42 -34.93
CA SER A 143 -8.56 -18.17 -34.29
C SER A 143 -8.17 -18.33 -32.82
N MET A 144 -8.69 -19.37 -32.14
CA MET A 144 -8.59 -19.50 -30.68
C MET A 144 -7.77 -20.69 -30.18
N LYS A 145 -7.41 -21.65 -31.04
CA LYS A 145 -6.60 -22.83 -30.64
C LYS A 145 -5.29 -22.48 -29.94
N ASP A 146 -4.68 -21.34 -30.26
CA ASP A 146 -3.42 -20.85 -29.66
C ASP A 146 -3.64 -19.73 -28.61
N ARG A 147 -4.89 -19.38 -28.34
CA ARG A 147 -5.28 -18.27 -27.46
C ARG A 147 -5.89 -18.75 -26.14
N VAL A 148 -6.31 -20.02 -26.06
CA VAL A 148 -6.94 -20.58 -24.86
C VAL A 148 -6.24 -21.87 -24.43
N ARG A 149 -5.99 -21.99 -23.13
CA ARG A 149 -5.58 -23.23 -22.44
C ARG A 149 -6.58 -23.49 -21.32
N ALA A 150 -6.60 -24.70 -20.78
CA ALA A 150 -7.51 -25.05 -19.67
C ALA A 150 -6.74 -25.74 -18.55
N PHE A 151 -7.02 -25.36 -17.31
CA PHE A 151 -6.71 -26.20 -16.17
C PHE A 151 -7.71 -27.35 -16.09
N THR A 152 -7.21 -28.55 -15.76
CA THR A 152 -8.05 -29.67 -15.40
C THR A 152 -8.27 -29.72 -13.91
N GLY A 153 -9.52 -29.97 -13.50
CA GLY A 153 -9.82 -30.40 -12.15
C GLY A 153 -9.32 -31.82 -11.92
N ILE A 154 -8.82 -32.08 -10.72
CA ILE A 154 -8.46 -33.42 -10.25
C ILE A 154 -9.31 -33.71 -9.00
N SER A 155 -9.93 -34.88 -8.97
CA SER A 155 -10.62 -35.39 -7.79
C SER A 155 -9.59 -35.99 -6.84
N PHE A 156 -9.62 -35.55 -5.57
CA PHE A 156 -8.87 -36.17 -4.48
C PHE A 156 -9.78 -37.07 -3.63
N GLN A 157 -10.94 -37.48 -4.15
CA GLN A 157 -11.76 -38.47 -3.48
C GLN A 157 -11.16 -39.85 -3.72
N ASN A 158 -11.06 -40.68 -2.68
CA ASN A 158 -10.52 -42.04 -2.74
C ASN A 158 -9.07 -42.12 -3.26
N VAL A 159 -8.23 -41.10 -2.99
CA VAL A 159 -6.79 -41.14 -3.25
C VAL A 159 -6.01 -41.34 -1.93
N GLY A 160 -5.50 -42.56 -1.71
CA GLY A 160 -4.84 -42.97 -0.45
C GLY A 160 -5.40 -44.30 0.08
N PRO A 161 -4.74 -44.98 1.05
CA PRO A 161 -5.25 -46.21 1.64
C PRO A 161 -6.56 -46.01 2.41
#